data_AF-A0A2S5M0S7-F1
#
_entry.id   AF-A0A2S5M0S7-F1
#
_cell.length_a   1.000
_cell.length_b   1.000
_cell.length_c   1.000
_cell.angle_alpha   90.00
_cell.angle_beta   90.00
_cell.angle_gamma   90.00
#
_symmetry.space_group_name_H-M   'P 1'
#
loop_
_entity.id
_entity.type
_entity.pdbx_description
1 polymer ?
#
loop_
_entity_poly.entity_id
_entity_poly.type
_entity_poly.pdbx_seq_one_letter_code
_entity_poly.pdbx_strand_id
1 'polypeptide(L)'
;MPYINRSIDGSIQAVSLVDNPLPGWEYIEVTDIEYTQFVDNTLQTQNPFRESDIQLVRVLEDLIGLLIERDVIRFTDFHSAAQQRLNDRQMLRKQTRGYNLIDEEKFMFNPD
;
A
#
# COMPACT_ATOMS: atom_id res chain seq x y z
N MET A 1 8.98 13.15 18.26
CA MET A 1 7.97 12.98 19.34
C MET A 1 6.61 13.31 18.72
N PRO A 2 5.55 12.46 18.79
CA PRO A 2 4.32 12.75 18.08
C PRO A 2 3.52 13.86 18.79
N TYR A 3 2.86 14.68 17.98
CA TYR A 3 1.92 15.70 18.42
C TYR A 3 0.56 15.41 17.82
N ILE A 4 -0.51 15.71 18.56
CA ILE A 4 -1.88 15.52 18.13
C ILE A 4 -2.61 16.85 18.06
N ASN A 5 -3.57 16.94 17.14
CA ASN A 5 -4.58 17.98 17.15
C ASN A 5 -5.92 17.35 17.47
N ARG A 6 -6.64 17.95 18.41
CA ARG A 6 -7.95 17.49 18.87
C ARG A 6 -9.05 18.29 18.19
N SER A 7 -10.13 17.59 17.87
CA SER A 7 -11.39 18.21 17.43
C SER A 7 -12.14 18.80 18.65
N ILE A 8 -13.23 19.53 18.37
CA ILE A 8 -14.02 20.24 19.38
C ILE A 8 -14.71 19.31 20.40
N ASP A 9 -14.85 18.04 20.03
CA ASP A 9 -15.39 16.94 20.83
C ASP A 9 -14.31 16.24 21.69
N GLY A 10 -13.06 16.70 21.62
CA GLY A 10 -11.93 16.16 22.37
C GLY A 10 -11.20 14.99 21.72
N SER A 11 -11.71 14.45 20.61
CA SER A 11 -11.12 13.31 19.90
C SER A 11 -9.89 13.71 19.08
N ILE A 12 -8.90 12.82 18.94
CA ILE A 12 -7.76 13.02 18.03
C ILE A 12 -8.27 13.09 16.58
N GLN A 13 -7.99 14.20 15.89
CA GLN A 13 -8.30 14.39 14.48
C GLN A 13 -7.06 14.25 13.58
N ALA A 14 -5.87 14.59 14.09
CA ALA A 14 -4.63 14.51 13.32
C ALA A 14 -3.41 14.24 14.20
N VAL A 15 -2.38 13.63 13.60
CA VAL A 15 -1.06 13.36 14.22
C VAL A 15 0.04 13.98 13.35
N SER A 16 1.02 14.62 13.98
CA SER A 16 2.22 15.17 13.37
C SER A 16 3.47 14.56 14.00
N LEU A 17 4.43 14.17 13.16
CA LEU A 17 5.74 13.65 13.60
C LEU A 17 6.83 14.73 13.59
N VAL A 18 6.49 15.97 13.26
CA VAL A 18 7.43 17.10 13.19
C VAL A 18 7.47 17.81 14.53
N ASP A 19 8.67 18.11 15.03
CA ASP A 19 8.90 18.65 16.37
C ASP A 19 8.51 20.13 16.57
N ASN A 20 7.76 20.75 15.65
CA ASN A 20 7.25 22.12 15.80
C ASN A 20 5.91 22.32 15.08
N PRO A 21 4.81 21.72 15.58
CA PRO A 21 3.50 21.89 14.97
C PRO A 21 2.91 23.28 15.24
N LEU A 22 1.85 23.63 14.49
CA LEU A 22 1.12 24.89 14.64
C LEU A 22 0.52 25.05 16.06
N PRO A 23 0.07 26.26 16.46
CA PRO A 23 -0.66 26.44 17.71
C PRO A 23 -1.90 25.54 17.78
N GLY A 24 -2.15 24.93 18.95
CA GLY A 24 -3.26 24.00 19.16
C GLY A 24 -2.92 22.52 18.94
N TRP A 25 -1.63 22.20 18.83
CA TRP A 25 -1.14 20.82 18.82
C TRP A 25 -0.51 20.48 20.17
N GLU A 26 -0.84 19.30 20.68
CA GLU A 26 -0.45 18.82 22.00
C GLU A 26 0.49 17.63 21.85
N TYR A 27 1.53 17.56 22.69
CA TYR A 27 2.38 16.38 22.74
C TYR A 27 1.60 15.19 23.31
N ILE A 28 1.82 14.01 22.74
CA ILE A 28 1.31 12.75 23.27
C ILE A 28 2.43 11.71 23.29
N GLU A 29 2.41 10.81 24.27
CA GLU A 29 3.33 9.69 24.27
C GLU A 29 2.91 8.64 23.24
N VAL A 30 3.89 8.01 22.58
CA VAL A 30 3.65 6.92 21.62
C VAL A 30 2.98 5.71 22.27
N THR A 31 3.14 5.55 23.58
CA THR A 31 2.55 4.48 24.40
C THR A 31 1.13 4.79 24.86
N ASP A 32 0.61 5.99 24.59
CA ASP A 32 -0.75 6.35 24.97
C ASP A 32 -1.77 5.47 24.22
N ILE A 33 -2.78 5.00 24.95
CA ILE A 33 -3.85 4.15 24.42
C ILE A 33 -4.63 4.92 23.34
N GLU A 34 -4.86 6.21 23.54
CA GLU A 34 -5.60 7.04 22.58
C GLU A 34 -4.83 7.21 21.27
N TYR A 35 -3.51 7.43 21.37
CA TYR A 35 -2.62 7.52 20.20
C TYR A 35 -2.57 6.20 19.42
N THR A 36 -2.36 5.09 20.12
CA THR A 36 -2.31 3.76 19.50
C THR A 36 -3.63 3.39 18.84
N GLN A 37 -4.76 3.67 19.48
CA GLN A 37 -6.09 3.47 18.88
C GLN A 37 -6.33 4.35 17.66
N PHE A 38 -5.91 5.62 17.67
CA PHE A 38 -6.02 6.49 16.50
C PHE A 38 -5.19 5.96 15.32
N VAL A 39 -3.94 5.55 15.58
CA VAL A 39 -3.05 4.97 14.56
C VAL A 39 -3.63 3.67 14.01
N ASP A 40 -4.09 2.76 14.88
CA ASP A 40 -4.68 1.50 14.44
C ASP A 40 -5.95 1.72 13.62
N ASN A 41 -6.84 2.63 14.05
CA ASN A 41 -8.05 2.97 13.31
C ASN A 41 -7.74 3.65 11.97
N THR A 42 -6.72 4.52 11.90
CA THR A 42 -6.31 5.13 10.62
C THR A 42 -5.68 4.09 9.68
N LEU A 43 -4.91 3.13 10.19
CA LEU A 43 -4.40 2.02 9.39
C LEU A 43 -5.52 1.10 8.89
N GLN A 44 -6.53 0.82 9.72
CA GLN A 44 -7.68 0.00 9.35
C GLN A 44 -8.63 0.71 8.37
N THR A 45 -8.91 2.00 8.55
CA THR A 45 -9.78 2.79 7.66
C THR A 45 -9.11 3.13 6.33
N GLN A 46 -7.77 3.23 6.29
CA GLN A 46 -7.03 3.29 5.03
C GLN A 46 -7.00 1.95 4.29
N ASN A 47 -7.25 0.82 4.96
CA ASN A 47 -7.18 -0.51 4.36
C ASN A 47 -8.17 -0.71 3.19
N PRO A 48 -9.48 -0.41 3.27
CA PRO A 48 -10.39 -0.65 2.15
C PRO A 48 -10.06 0.17 0.90
N PHE A 49 -9.62 1.42 1.04
CA PHE A 49 -9.18 2.24 -0.10
C PHE A 49 -7.87 1.70 -0.68
N ARG A 50 -6.90 1.34 0.16
CA ARG A 50 -5.62 0.78 -0.28
C ARG A 50 -5.80 -0.58 -0.95
N GLU A 51 -6.69 -1.42 -0.45
CA GLU A 51 -7.01 -2.71 -1.04
C GLU A 51 -7.70 -2.53 -2.41
N SER A 52 -8.67 -1.62 -2.49
CA SER A 52 -9.31 -1.26 -3.77
C SER A 52 -8.29 -0.73 -4.78
N ASP A 53 -7.40 0.16 -4.36
CA ASP A 53 -6.33 0.70 -5.22
C ASP A 53 -5.36 -0.40 -5.68
N ILE A 54 -5.00 -1.35 -4.80
CA ILE A 54 -4.15 -2.49 -5.16
C ILE A 54 -4.83 -3.37 -6.20
N GLN A 55 -6.13 -3.66 -6.04
CA GLN A 55 -6.89 -4.44 -7.00
C GLN A 55 -6.98 -3.72 -8.35
N LEU A 56 -7.27 -2.41 -8.33
CA LEU A 56 -7.34 -1.59 -9.54
C LEU A 56 -6.01 -1.52 -10.29
N VAL A 57 -4.90 -1.33 -9.57
CA VAL A 57 -3.55 -1.30 -10.18
C VAL A 57 -3.23 -2.61 -10.90
N ARG A 58 -3.64 -3.76 -10.37
CA ARG A 58 -3.44 -5.06 -11.06
C ARG A 58 -4.22 -5.13 -12.36
N VAL A 59 -5.49 -4.70 -12.35
CA VAL A 59 -6.33 -4.68 -13.55
C VAL A 59 -5.75 -3.73 -14.60
N LEU A 60 -5.27 -2.55 -14.19
CA LEU A 60 -4.61 -1.61 -15.08
C LEU A 60 -3.32 -2.19 -15.68
N GLU A 61 -2.51 -2.88 -14.89
CA GLU A 61 -1.29 -3.54 -15.38
C GLU A 61 -1.62 -4.59 -16.45
N ASP A 62 -2.64 -5.42 -16.22
CA ASP A 62 -3.07 -6.45 -17.17
C ASP A 62 -3.67 -5.83 -18.45
N LEU A 63 -4.44 -4.74 -18.30
CA LEU A 63 -4.96 -3.97 -19.44
C LEU A 63 -3.83 -3.34 -20.27
N ILE A 64 -2.85 -2.70 -19.62
CA ILE A 64 -1.68 -2.12 -20.30
C ILE A 64 -0.91 -3.21 -21.04
N GLY A 65 -0.68 -4.35 -20.40
CA GLY A 65 -0.04 -5.52 -21.03
C GLY A 65 -0.81 -6.00 -22.27
N LEU A 66 -2.13 -6.14 -22.16
CA LEU A 66 -2.99 -6.54 -23.28
C LEU A 66 -2.94 -5.53 -24.44
N LEU A 67 -2.99 -4.23 -24.14
CA LEU A 67 -2.93 -3.19 -25.16
C LEU A 67 -1.58 -3.17 -25.89
N ILE A 68 -0.48 -3.44 -25.17
CA ILE A 68 0.86 -3.59 -25.76
C ILE A 68 0.93 -4.86 -26.62
N GLU A 69 0.42 -5.99 -26.14
CA GLU A 69 0.41 -7.27 -26.88
C GLU A 69 -0.40 -7.17 -28.18
N ARG A 70 -1.47 -6.38 -28.17
CA ARG A 70 -2.32 -6.11 -29.35
C ARG A 70 -1.77 -4.99 -30.25
N ASP A 71 -0.59 -4.45 -29.97
CA ASP A 71 0.06 -3.33 -30.67
C ASP A 71 -0.83 -2.06 -30.75
N VAL A 72 -1.73 -1.88 -29.77
CA VAL A 72 -2.61 -0.70 -29.67
C VAL A 72 -1.84 0.50 -29.11
N ILE A 73 -0.92 0.25 -28.17
CA ILE A 73 0.02 1.23 -27.61
C ILE A 73 1.39 0.58 -27.50
N ARG A 74 2.46 1.39 -27.49
CA ARG A 74 3.82 0.90 -27.26
C ARG A 74 4.27 1.26 -25.85
N PHE A 75 5.11 0.41 -25.27
CA PHE A 75 5.72 0.70 -23.97
C PHE A 75 6.50 2.03 -23.97
N THR A 76 7.09 2.40 -25.11
CA THR A 76 7.83 3.64 -25.31
C THR A 76 6.94 4.89 -25.34
N ASP A 77 5.62 4.74 -25.45
CA ASP A 77 4.69 5.87 -25.49
C ASP A 77 4.49 6.48 -24.08
N PHE A 78 4.82 5.73 -23.03
CA PHE A 78 4.83 6.23 -21.66
C PHE A 78 6.07 7.06 -21.36
N HIS A 79 5.96 8.06 -20.48
CA HIS A 79 7.13 8.80 -20.00
C HIS A 79 8.06 7.91 -19.15
N SER A 80 9.33 8.28 -19.02
CA SER A 80 10.38 7.48 -18.35
C SER A 80 9.99 7.02 -16.94
N ALA A 81 9.42 7.92 -16.12
CA ALA A 81 8.98 7.56 -14.77
C ALA A 81 7.83 6.52 -14.74
N ALA A 82 6.94 6.50 -15.74
CA ALA A 82 5.88 5.49 -15.84
C ALA A 82 6.43 4.15 -16.31
N GLN A 83 7.36 4.17 -17.28
CA GLN A 83 8.07 2.97 -17.72
C GLN A 83 8.82 2.30 -16.55
N GLN A 84 9.53 3.08 -15.73
CA GLN A 84 10.24 2.57 -14.55
C GLN A 84 9.26 1.92 -13.56
N ARG A 85 8.15 2.59 -13.24
CA ARG A 85 7.13 2.05 -12.33
C ARG A 85 6.51 0.74 -12.85
N LEU A 86 6.27 0.63 -14.16
CA LEU A 86 5.77 -0.60 -14.78
C LEU A 86 6.81 -1.73 -14.67
N ASN A 87 8.08 -1.45 -14.94
CA ASN A 87 9.17 -2.42 -14.80
C ASN A 87 9.33 -2.91 -13.35
N ASP A 88 9.37 -1.99 -12.39
CA ASP A 88 9.50 -2.33 -10.97
C ASP A 88 8.33 -3.22 -10.52
N ARG A 89 7.11 -2.88 -10.95
CA ARG A 89 5.92 -3.66 -10.63
C ARG A 89 5.96 -5.06 -11.23
N GLN A 90 6.38 -5.20 -12.49
CA GLN A 90 6.54 -6.50 -13.13
C GLN A 90 7.60 -7.37 -12.43
N MET A 91 8.72 -6.78 -11.99
CA MET A 91 9.74 -7.51 -11.23
C MET A 91 9.19 -8.04 -9.90
N LEU A 92 8.47 -7.20 -9.15
CA LEU A 92 7.82 -7.61 -7.90
C LEU A 92 6.81 -8.73 -8.15
N ARG A 93 6.01 -8.66 -9.22
CA ARG A 93 5.04 -9.69 -9.59
C ARG A 93 5.71 -11.04 -9.91
N LYS A 94 6.85 -11.03 -10.61
CA LYS A 94 7.63 -12.24 -10.89
C LYS A 94 8.19 -12.87 -9.61
N GLN A 95 8.69 -12.04 -8.68
CA GLN A 95 9.16 -12.52 -7.39
C GLN A 95 8.04 -13.15 -6.57
N THR A 96 6.89 -12.48 -6.43
CA THR A 96 5.73 -13.02 -5.69
C THR A 96 5.17 -14.31 -6.30
N ARG A 97 5.11 -14.43 -7.63
CA ARG A 97 4.70 -15.70 -8.28
C ARG A 97 5.72 -16.83 -8.06
N GLY A 98 7.01 -16.52 -7.98
CA GLY A 98 8.06 -17.50 -7.67
C GLY A 98 7.93 -18.11 -6.27
N TYR A 99 7.46 -17.35 -5.29
CA TYR A 99 7.19 -17.87 -3.94
C TYR A 99 5.95 -18.78 -3.88
N ASN A 100 4.93 -18.54 -4.71
CA ASN A 100 3.72 -19.37 -4.74
C ASN A 100 3.88 -20.70 -5.50
N LEU A 101 4.99 -20.93 -6.20
CA LEU A 101 5.23 -22.15 -6.98
C LEU A 101 6.04 -23.22 -6.23
N ILE A 102 6.54 -22.93 -5.02
CA ILE A 102 7.36 -23.89 -4.24
C ILE A 102 6.53 -24.62 -3.15
N ASP A 103 5.33 -24.11 -2.81
CA ASP A 103 4.49 -24.72 -1.75
C ASP A 103 3.53 -25.81 -2.25
N GLU A 104 3.29 -25.97 -3.56
CA GLU A 104 2.33 -26.96 -4.08
C GLU A 104 2.94 -28.33 -4.46
N GLU A 105 4.27 -28.48 -4.54
CA GLU A 105 4.89 -29.77 -4.91
C GLU A 105 5.04 -30.77 -3.74
N LYS A 106 4.69 -30.40 -2.49
CA LYS A 106 4.92 -31.27 -1.32
C LYS A 106 3.76 -32.20 -0.92
N PHE A 107 2.72 -32.34 -1.73
CA PHE A 107 1.54 -33.17 -1.40
C PHE A 107 1.20 -34.28 -2.41
N MET A 108 2.17 -34.79 -3.17
CA MET A 108 1.94 -35.92 -4.10
C MET A 108 2.93 -37.07 -3.95
N PHE A 109 3.28 -37.51 -2.74
CA PHE A 109 3.78 -38.88 -2.53
C PHE A 109 3.42 -39.37 -1.14
N ASN A 110 2.32 -40.11 -1.03
CA ASN A 110 2.09 -41.05 0.06
C ASN A 110 1.87 -42.43 -0.55
N PRO A 111 2.85 -43.35 -0.49
CA PRO A 111 2.63 -44.74 -0.88
C PRO A 111 2.02 -45.50 0.31
N ASP A 112 0.86 -46.11 0.08
CA ASP A 112 0.43 -47.30 0.83
C ASP A 112 1.07 -48.55 0.22
#